data_AF-A0A1C6DUY3-F1
#
_entry.id   AF-A0A1C6DUY3-F1
#
_cell.length_a   1.000
_cell.length_b   1.000
_cell.length_c   1.000
_cell.angle_alpha   90.00
_cell.angle_beta   90.00
_cell.angle_gamma   90.00
#
_symmetry.space_group_name_H-M   'P 1'
#
loop_
_entity.id
_entity.type
_entity.pdbx_description
1 polymer ?
#
loop_
_entity_poly.entity_id
_entity_poly.type
_entity_poly.pdbx_seq_one_letter_code
_entity_poly.pdbx_strand_id
1 'polypeptide(L)'
;MKKFKKIISSMLAITSAFSLCSLNKTNAYYAGQKHTWRIYEKVSTLNMEWYSSTILNNNNYTFNSCVKKQLIVNSSNFYSNYSTSLKALTTSYYSPPKINGTGFLSMSTWYTPTEINKFSVQYSYETSNNAKITPIYVLVGDFNQDGYVNKLDADLILEYSASVGVGEQPTYSEKALLAGDINNDGIVDARDASSILSFVGGSITHF
;
A
#
# COMPACT_ATOMS: atom_id res chain seq x y z
N MET A 1 7.10 -58.18 41.27
CA MET A 1 7.09 -56.73 41.59
C MET A 1 5.65 -56.30 41.83
N LYS A 2 5.33 -55.96 43.09
CA LYS A 2 4.02 -55.41 43.50
C LYS A 2 3.89 -53.97 43.00
N LYS A 3 2.70 -53.57 42.53
CA LYS A 3 1.96 -52.33 42.85
C LYS A 3 0.80 -52.18 41.86
N PHE A 4 -0.45 -52.45 42.25
CA PHE A 4 -1.40 -51.70 43.11
C PHE A 4 -2.45 -50.97 42.25
N LYS A 5 -3.69 -51.47 42.31
CA LYS A 5 -4.93 -50.86 41.80
C LYS A 5 -5.42 -49.72 42.71
N LYS A 6 -6.02 -48.66 42.13
CA LYS A 6 -7.16 -47.86 42.62
C LYS A 6 -7.49 -46.81 41.53
N ILE A 7 -8.58 -46.92 40.76
CA ILE A 7 -9.97 -46.47 41.03
C ILE A 7 -10.03 -45.00 41.51
N ILE A 8 -10.75 -44.13 40.78
CA ILE A 8 -11.86 -43.27 41.25
C ILE A 8 -12.46 -42.48 40.07
N SER A 9 -13.78 -42.38 40.12
CA SER A 9 -14.73 -41.83 39.16
C SER A 9 -14.88 -40.30 39.21
N SER A 10 -15.41 -39.76 38.10
CA SER A 10 -16.50 -38.76 38.02
C SER A 10 -16.35 -37.29 38.46
N MET A 11 -17.02 -36.45 37.65
CA MET A 11 -17.72 -35.18 37.93
C MET A 11 -17.04 -33.84 37.59
N LEU A 12 -17.72 -33.17 36.66
CA LEU A 12 -17.87 -31.74 36.37
C LEU A 12 -17.43 -30.78 37.49
N ALA A 13 -16.58 -29.82 37.11
CA ALA A 13 -16.63 -28.46 37.64
C ALA A 13 -16.26 -27.48 36.50
N ILE A 14 -17.28 -26.83 35.93
CA ILE A 14 -17.15 -25.60 35.16
C ILE A 14 -16.78 -24.51 36.18
N THR A 15 -15.62 -23.89 36.08
CA THR A 15 -15.41 -22.48 36.49
C THR A 15 -14.17 -21.91 35.80
N SER A 16 -14.45 -21.04 34.83
CA SER A 16 -13.77 -19.77 34.56
C SER A 16 -12.28 -19.64 34.93
N ALA A 17 -11.42 -19.80 33.92
CA ALA A 17 -10.28 -18.91 33.67
C ALA A 17 -9.66 -19.25 32.31
N PHE A 18 -10.36 -18.95 31.22
CA PHE A 18 -9.68 -18.73 29.95
C PHE A 18 -8.86 -17.44 30.09
N SER A 19 -7.66 -17.54 30.65
CA SER A 19 -6.63 -16.54 30.42
C SER A 19 -6.19 -16.71 28.97
N LEU A 20 -6.98 -16.16 28.06
CA LEU A 20 -6.72 -16.05 26.63
C LEU A 20 -5.74 -14.89 26.33
N CYS A 21 -4.87 -14.56 27.29
CA CYS A 21 -3.88 -13.50 27.14
C CYS A 21 -2.58 -14.05 26.56
N SER A 22 -2.65 -14.49 25.32
CA SER A 22 -1.56 -14.45 24.34
C SER A 22 -2.10 -14.95 22.99
N LEU A 23 -3.05 -14.21 22.41
CA LEU A 23 -3.21 -14.21 20.96
C LEU A 23 -1.88 -13.71 20.39
N ASN A 24 -1.01 -14.66 20.02
CA ASN A 24 0.16 -14.37 19.22
C ASN A 24 -0.31 -13.54 18.02
N LYS A 25 0.32 -12.38 17.81
CA LYS A 25 0.16 -11.53 16.61
C LYS A 25 0.69 -12.28 15.39
N THR A 26 0.05 -13.36 15.00
CA THR A 26 0.33 -14.09 13.76
C THR A 26 -0.90 -13.93 12.90
N ASN A 27 -0.99 -12.81 12.19
CA ASN A 27 -1.86 -12.71 11.03
C ASN A 27 -1.26 -13.65 9.98
N ALA A 28 -1.75 -14.90 9.94
CA ALA A 28 -1.38 -15.82 8.89
C ALA A 28 -2.00 -15.31 7.59
N TYR A 29 -1.17 -14.77 6.69
CA TYR A 29 -1.61 -14.42 5.34
C TYR A 29 -2.17 -15.67 4.65
N TYR A 30 -3.24 -15.51 3.89
CA TYR A 30 -3.85 -16.61 3.14
C TYR A 30 -2.99 -16.98 1.93
N ALA A 31 -3.17 -18.21 1.43
CA ALA A 31 -2.46 -18.67 0.26
C ALA A 31 -2.71 -17.73 -0.94
N GLY A 32 -1.62 -17.27 -1.57
CA GLY A 32 -1.67 -16.39 -2.73
C GLY A 32 -1.89 -14.90 -2.41
N GLN A 33 -2.02 -14.53 -1.13
CA GLN A 33 -2.04 -13.14 -0.71
C GLN A 33 -0.70 -12.45 -1.04
N LYS A 34 -0.76 -11.19 -1.47
CA LYS A 34 0.38 -10.37 -1.88
C LYS A 34 0.26 -8.99 -1.28
N HIS A 35 1.40 -8.37 -0.97
CA HIS A 35 1.42 -6.95 -0.69
C HIS A 35 1.27 -6.16 -1.99
N THR A 36 0.36 -5.19 -1.98
CA THR A 36 0.28 -4.17 -3.04
C THR A 36 1.14 -2.97 -2.65
N TRP A 37 2.11 -2.64 -3.50
CA TRP A 37 2.97 -1.48 -3.35
C TRP A 37 2.68 -0.46 -4.44
N ARG A 38 2.69 0.82 -4.06
CA ARG A 38 2.61 1.93 -5.01
C ARG A 38 3.86 2.80 -4.92
N ILE A 39 4.35 3.23 -6.07
CA ILE A 39 5.39 4.25 -6.17
C ILE A 39 4.76 5.49 -6.79
N TYR A 40 4.62 6.55 -5.99
CA TYR A 40 4.16 7.85 -6.45
C TYR A 40 5.35 8.73 -6.79
N GLU A 41 5.33 9.35 -7.96
CA GLU A 41 6.40 10.25 -8.38
C GLU A 41 5.99 11.70 -8.15
N LYS A 42 6.51 12.31 -7.09
CA LYS A 42 6.14 13.68 -6.70
C LYS A 42 7.16 14.70 -7.21
N VAL A 43 6.67 15.79 -7.80
CA VAL A 43 7.48 16.94 -8.24
C VAL A 43 7.16 18.17 -7.40
N SER A 44 8.17 19.00 -7.14
CA SER A 44 8.08 20.24 -6.36
C SER A 44 8.46 21.50 -7.14
N THR A 45 8.54 21.40 -8.47
CA THR A 45 9.09 22.44 -9.35
C THR A 45 8.08 22.83 -10.44
N LEU A 46 8.12 24.10 -10.84
CA LEU A 46 7.29 24.66 -11.91
C LEU A 46 7.97 24.55 -13.29
N ASN A 47 7.20 24.68 -14.37
CA ASN A 47 7.70 24.87 -15.74
C ASN A 47 8.57 23.72 -16.27
N MET A 48 8.24 22.47 -15.94
CA MET A 48 8.89 21.29 -16.50
C MET A 48 8.25 20.91 -17.84
N GLU A 49 9.06 20.80 -18.91
CA GLU A 49 8.62 20.55 -20.28
C GLU A 49 8.64 19.06 -20.66
N TRP A 50 9.48 18.27 -20.01
CA TRP A 50 9.43 16.82 -20.12
C TRP A 50 10.05 16.20 -18.87
N TYR A 51 9.65 14.96 -18.62
CA TYR A 51 10.34 14.08 -17.68
C TYR A 51 10.40 12.69 -18.27
N SER A 52 11.36 11.92 -17.79
CA SER A 52 11.39 10.48 -17.94
C SER A 52 11.85 9.85 -16.64
N SER A 53 11.27 8.73 -16.26
CA SER A 53 11.74 7.93 -15.15
C SER A 53 11.91 6.47 -15.55
N THR A 54 12.84 5.82 -14.88
CA THR A 54 13.07 4.39 -15.00
C THR A 54 13.10 3.75 -13.63
N ILE A 55 12.28 2.71 -13.46
CA ILE A 55 12.28 1.83 -12.30
C ILE A 55 12.82 0.47 -12.74
N LEU A 56 14.03 0.13 -12.29
CA LEU A 56 14.64 -1.17 -12.50
C LEU A 56 14.25 -2.11 -11.34
N ASN A 57 13.56 -3.18 -11.71
CA ASN A 57 13.01 -4.19 -10.81
C ASN A 57 13.90 -5.45 -10.79
N ASN A 58 15.08 -5.32 -10.19
CA ASN A 58 16.03 -6.43 -10.05
C ASN A 58 15.55 -7.51 -9.06
N ASN A 59 14.55 -7.18 -8.24
CA ASN A 59 13.98 -8.08 -7.23
C ASN A 59 12.86 -8.99 -7.77
N ASN A 60 12.55 -8.91 -9.06
CA ASN A 60 11.51 -9.72 -9.71
C ASN A 60 10.11 -9.54 -9.10
N TYR A 61 9.80 -8.35 -8.59
CA TYR A 61 8.44 -8.02 -8.17
C TYR A 61 7.49 -8.04 -9.37
N THR A 62 6.19 -8.24 -9.14
CA THR A 62 5.22 -8.25 -10.24
C THR A 62 4.79 -6.82 -10.54
N PHE A 63 5.08 -6.29 -11.73
CA PHE A 63 4.48 -5.05 -12.20
C PHE A 63 2.99 -5.28 -12.55
N ASN A 64 2.11 -4.39 -12.12
CA ASN A 64 0.69 -4.43 -12.47
C ASN A 64 0.32 -3.34 -13.47
N SER A 65 0.43 -2.07 -13.06
CA SER A 65 -0.01 -0.94 -13.87
C SER A 65 0.81 0.31 -13.55
N CYS A 66 0.80 1.27 -14.46
CA CYS A 66 1.26 2.62 -14.22
C CYS A 66 0.20 3.58 -14.76
N VAL A 67 -0.20 4.54 -13.94
CA VAL A 67 -1.23 5.51 -14.30
C VAL A 67 -0.74 6.92 -14.09
N LYS A 68 -1.35 7.80 -14.88
CA LYS A 68 -1.21 9.24 -14.84
C LYS A 68 -1.83 9.80 -13.55
N LYS A 69 -1.27 10.85 -12.96
CA LYS A 69 -1.84 11.59 -11.81
C LYS A 69 -2.24 13.04 -12.17
N GLN A 70 -2.82 13.74 -11.19
CA GLN A 70 -3.58 14.98 -11.37
C GLN A 70 -2.83 16.09 -12.12
N LEU A 71 -1.49 16.14 -12.04
CA LEU A 71 -0.71 17.16 -12.76
C LEU A 71 -0.71 16.96 -14.30
N ILE A 72 -1.21 15.84 -14.79
CA ILE A 72 -1.27 15.55 -16.23
C ILE A 72 -2.63 15.95 -16.77
N VAL A 73 -2.70 17.20 -17.21
CA VAL A 73 -3.89 17.80 -17.80
C VAL A 73 -4.23 17.15 -19.15
N ASN A 74 -3.24 16.73 -19.94
CA ASN A 74 -3.46 16.05 -21.22
C ASN A 74 -3.07 14.57 -21.18
N SER A 75 -4.08 13.69 -21.14
CA SER A 75 -3.93 12.23 -21.06
C SER A 75 -3.11 11.63 -22.21
N SER A 76 -3.13 12.24 -23.40
CA SER A 76 -2.41 11.71 -24.57
C SER A 76 -0.90 11.76 -24.45
N ASN A 77 -0.38 12.53 -23.47
CA ASN A 77 1.05 12.77 -23.34
C ASN A 77 1.73 11.84 -22.33
N PHE A 78 0.97 11.14 -21.48
CA PHE A 78 1.51 10.16 -20.54
C PHE A 78 1.76 8.83 -21.25
N TYR A 79 2.98 8.31 -21.15
CA TYR A 79 3.31 6.98 -21.64
C TYR A 79 4.08 6.20 -20.58
N SER A 80 3.74 4.93 -20.42
CA SER A 80 4.48 4.00 -19.57
C SER A 80 4.62 2.66 -20.27
N ASN A 81 5.80 2.06 -20.19
CA ASN A 81 6.08 0.75 -20.75
C ASN A 81 6.94 -0.08 -19.81
N TYR A 82 6.49 -1.31 -19.52
CA TYR A 82 7.26 -2.27 -18.78
C TYR A 82 7.92 -3.28 -19.73
N SER A 83 9.25 -3.25 -19.80
CA SER A 83 10.04 -4.25 -20.51
C SER A 83 10.31 -5.43 -19.59
N THR A 84 9.79 -6.61 -19.94
CA THR A 84 10.03 -7.85 -19.19
C THR A 84 11.47 -8.34 -19.32
N SER A 85 12.12 -8.11 -20.46
CA SER A 85 13.52 -8.49 -20.69
C SER A 85 14.48 -7.64 -19.88
N LEU A 86 14.20 -6.33 -19.77
CA LEU A 86 15.01 -5.39 -18.99
C LEU A 86 14.56 -5.29 -17.53
N LYS A 87 13.41 -5.88 -17.18
CA LYS A 87 12.74 -5.72 -15.87
C LYS A 87 12.61 -4.24 -15.49
N ALA A 88 12.26 -3.42 -16.46
CA ALA A 88 12.31 -1.97 -16.35
C ALA A 88 10.95 -1.37 -16.70
N LEU A 89 10.40 -0.57 -15.79
CA LEU A 89 9.30 0.34 -16.11
C LEU A 89 9.90 1.68 -16.52
N THR A 90 9.60 2.13 -17.74
CA THR A 90 9.88 3.49 -18.19
C THR A 90 8.59 4.27 -18.21
N THR A 91 8.59 5.48 -17.66
CA THR A 91 7.46 6.42 -17.70
C THR A 91 7.95 7.75 -18.26
N SER A 92 7.22 8.35 -19.19
CA SER A 92 7.66 9.58 -19.88
C SER A 92 6.49 10.48 -20.28
N TYR A 93 6.79 11.75 -20.55
CA TYR A 93 5.89 12.69 -21.25
C TYR A 93 6.50 13.18 -22.57
N TYR A 94 5.73 13.10 -23.66
CA TYR A 94 6.19 13.48 -25.01
C TYR A 94 6.13 14.99 -25.32
N SER A 95 5.37 15.77 -24.56
CA SER A 95 5.18 17.21 -24.79
C SER A 95 4.94 17.92 -23.48
N PRO A 96 5.28 19.23 -23.35
CA PRO A 96 5.21 19.98 -22.11
C PRO A 96 3.89 19.72 -21.41
N PRO A 97 3.89 18.90 -20.34
CA PRO A 97 2.81 19.06 -19.39
C PRO A 97 3.07 20.49 -18.89
N LYS A 98 2.17 21.45 -19.14
CA LYS A 98 2.25 22.74 -18.46
C LYS A 98 2.02 22.45 -16.97
N ILE A 99 3.04 21.91 -16.29
CA ILE A 99 3.02 21.59 -14.88
C ILE A 99 3.19 22.92 -14.18
N ASN A 100 2.05 23.48 -13.80
CA ASN A 100 1.97 24.69 -13.00
C ASN A 100 1.49 24.28 -11.60
N GLY A 101 2.37 23.62 -10.85
CA GLY A 101 2.07 23.19 -9.50
C GLY A 101 3.04 22.14 -8.96
N THR A 102 2.84 21.79 -7.71
CA THR A 102 3.50 20.67 -7.04
C THR A 102 2.50 19.53 -6.88
N GLY A 103 2.97 18.28 -6.84
CA GLY A 103 2.08 17.11 -6.76
C GLY A 103 2.60 15.89 -7.49
N PHE A 104 1.69 14.96 -7.79
CA PHE A 104 2.03 13.66 -8.35
C PHE A 104 1.96 13.66 -9.88
N LEU A 105 3.01 13.10 -10.49
CA LEU A 105 3.11 12.85 -11.92
C LEU A 105 2.51 11.50 -12.27
N SER A 106 3.03 10.43 -11.68
CA SER A 106 2.58 9.07 -11.97
C SER A 106 2.41 8.26 -10.69
N MET A 107 1.77 7.11 -10.85
CA MET A 107 1.71 6.07 -9.83
C MET A 107 1.83 4.70 -10.50
N SER A 108 2.85 3.94 -10.13
CA SER A 108 3.00 2.55 -10.53
C SER A 108 2.59 1.62 -9.40
N THR A 109 1.94 0.51 -9.76
CA THR A 109 1.45 -0.52 -8.82
C THR A 109 2.22 -1.82 -9.03
N TRP A 110 2.64 -2.42 -7.93
CA TRP A 110 3.48 -3.60 -7.89
C TRP A 110 2.96 -4.59 -6.85
N TYR A 111 3.17 -5.88 -7.09
CA TYR A 111 2.88 -6.92 -6.10
C TYR A 111 4.15 -7.62 -5.66
N THR A 112 4.23 -7.89 -4.36
CA THR A 112 5.28 -8.70 -3.76
C THR A 112 4.69 -9.82 -2.90
N PRO A 113 5.45 -10.87 -2.62
CA PRO A 113 5.13 -11.75 -1.50
C PRO A 113 4.96 -10.96 -0.20
N THR A 114 4.16 -11.47 0.73
CA THR A 114 3.81 -10.81 2.01
C THR A 114 4.96 -10.78 3.01
N GLU A 115 6.00 -11.59 2.80
CA GLU A 115 7.25 -11.55 3.56
C GLU A 115 8.11 -10.30 3.24
N ILE A 116 7.82 -9.62 2.13
CA ILE A 116 8.53 -8.38 1.75
C ILE A 116 7.92 -7.22 2.52
N ASN A 117 8.55 -6.86 3.63
CA ASN A 117 8.21 -5.71 4.48
C ASN A 117 8.89 -4.40 4.03
N LYS A 118 9.84 -4.48 3.09
CA LYS A 118 10.54 -3.33 2.53
C LYS A 118 10.65 -3.45 1.03
N PHE A 119 9.79 -2.72 0.33
CA PHE A 119 9.87 -2.59 -1.11
C PHE A 119 11.05 -1.74 -1.52
N SER A 120 11.85 -2.25 -2.46
CA SER A 120 13.05 -1.58 -2.95
C SER A 120 13.20 -1.82 -4.45
N VAL A 121 13.46 -0.75 -5.20
CA VAL A 121 13.76 -0.76 -6.63
C VAL A 121 14.85 0.26 -6.90
N GLN A 122 15.57 0.09 -8.00
CA GLN A 122 16.50 1.13 -8.46
C GLN A 122 15.70 2.15 -9.26
N TYR A 123 15.75 3.42 -8.83
CA TYR A 123 14.99 4.51 -9.41
C TYR A 123 15.92 5.57 -9.99
N SER A 124 15.69 5.96 -11.24
CA SER A 124 16.35 7.09 -11.88
C SER A 124 15.33 7.93 -12.66
N TYR A 125 15.67 9.19 -12.87
CA TYR A 125 14.84 10.11 -13.64
C TYR A 125 15.68 11.21 -14.28
N GLU A 126 15.09 11.82 -15.32
CA GLU A 126 15.60 12.99 -16.01
C GLU A 126 14.46 13.99 -16.19
N THR A 127 14.78 15.29 -16.14
CA THR A 127 13.81 16.38 -16.27
C THR A 127 14.39 17.49 -17.14
N SER A 128 13.52 18.23 -17.83
CA SER A 128 13.95 19.30 -18.75
C SER A 128 14.62 20.49 -18.06
N ASN A 129 14.42 20.66 -16.76
CA ASN A 129 14.85 21.83 -15.98
C ASN A 129 15.54 21.44 -14.66
N ASN A 130 16.04 20.20 -14.54
CA ASN A 130 16.63 19.66 -13.31
C ASN A 130 15.68 19.68 -12.10
N ALA A 131 14.36 19.69 -12.33
CA ALA A 131 13.36 19.49 -11.28
C ALA A 131 13.65 18.20 -10.51
N LYS A 132 13.50 18.28 -9.18
CA LYS A 132 13.64 17.12 -8.29
C LYS A 132 12.37 16.31 -8.29
N ILE A 133 12.49 15.04 -8.67
CA ILE A 133 11.43 14.03 -8.47
C ILE A 133 11.73 13.25 -7.20
N THR A 134 10.72 13.13 -6.35
CA THR A 134 10.78 12.37 -5.09
C THR A 134 9.85 11.16 -5.21
N PRO A 135 10.37 9.93 -5.33
CA PRO A 135 9.54 8.74 -5.29
C PRO A 135 9.06 8.50 -3.85
N ILE A 136 7.76 8.27 -3.68
CA ILE A 136 7.15 7.87 -2.41
C ILE A 136 6.66 6.43 -2.55
N TYR A 137 7.25 5.55 -1.75
CA TYR A 137 6.92 4.13 -1.70
C TYR A 137 5.87 3.87 -0.63
N VAL A 138 4.78 3.22 -1.00
CA VAL A 138 3.61 3.02 -0.14
C VAL A 138 3.22 1.55 -0.14
N LEU A 139 3.07 0.95 1.04
CA LEU A 139 2.34 -0.30 1.22
C LEU A 139 0.86 0.07 1.29
N VAL A 140 0.08 -0.34 0.29
CA VAL A 140 -1.34 0.02 0.20
C VAL A 140 -2.10 -0.69 1.32
N GLY A 141 -2.95 0.04 2.03
CA GLY A 141 -3.70 -0.45 3.20
C GLY A 141 -2.97 -0.35 4.55
N ASP A 142 -1.67 -0.02 4.58
CA ASP A 142 -0.90 0.21 5.81
C ASP A 142 -1.07 1.67 6.26
N PHE A 143 -2.26 2.01 6.75
CA PHE A 143 -2.63 3.39 7.08
C PHE A 143 -1.85 3.90 8.31
N ASN A 144 -1.62 3.03 9.29
CA ASN A 144 -0.88 3.38 10.50
C ASN A 144 0.65 3.36 10.33
N GLN A 145 1.15 2.90 9.17
CA GLN A 145 2.57 2.83 8.81
C GLN A 145 3.40 1.89 9.70
N ASP A 146 2.78 0.84 10.24
CA ASP A 146 3.45 -0.18 11.05
C ASP A 146 4.09 -1.31 10.22
N GLY A 147 3.86 -1.29 8.90
CA GLY A 147 4.39 -2.27 7.94
C GLY A 147 3.50 -3.51 7.76
N TYR A 148 2.31 -3.55 8.34
CA TYR A 148 1.36 -4.64 8.26
C TYR A 148 -0.03 -4.15 7.87
N VAL A 149 -0.57 -4.66 6.77
CA VAL A 149 -1.97 -4.38 6.39
C VAL A 149 -2.90 -5.28 7.18
N ASN A 150 -3.65 -4.71 8.13
CA ASN A 150 -4.52 -5.47 9.01
C ASN A 150 -5.79 -4.71 9.42
N LYS A 151 -6.62 -5.33 10.27
CA LYS A 151 -7.90 -4.71 10.68
C LYS A 151 -7.72 -3.36 11.37
N LEU A 152 -6.61 -3.14 12.08
CA LEU A 152 -6.36 -1.87 12.76
C LEU A 152 -6.30 -0.70 11.76
N ASP A 153 -5.76 -0.91 10.57
CA ASP A 153 -5.76 0.10 9.50
C ASP A 153 -7.17 0.45 9.05
N ALA A 154 -8.04 -0.56 8.90
CA ALA A 154 -9.44 -0.34 8.54
C ALA A 154 -10.18 0.46 9.60
N ASP A 155 -9.97 0.11 10.88
CA ASP A 155 -10.59 0.80 12.02
C ASP A 155 -10.12 2.29 12.06
N LEU A 156 -8.83 2.55 11.83
CA LEU A 156 -8.28 3.91 11.80
C LEU A 156 -8.74 4.73 10.59
N ILE A 157 -8.94 4.11 9.42
CA ILE A 157 -9.53 4.79 8.26
C ILE A 157 -10.97 5.23 8.56
N LEU A 158 -11.76 4.39 9.25
CA LEU A 158 -13.13 4.75 9.65
C LEU A 158 -13.14 5.90 10.65
N GLU A 159 -12.23 5.90 11.63
CA GLU A 159 -12.08 7.00 12.58
C GLU A 159 -11.67 8.30 11.88
N TYR A 160 -10.69 8.24 10.97
CA TYR A 160 -10.26 9.36 10.14
C TYR A 160 -11.45 9.92 9.34
N SER A 161 -12.17 9.05 8.62
CA SER A 161 -13.29 9.41 7.77
C SER A 161 -14.44 10.05 8.57
N ALA A 162 -14.76 9.52 9.75
CA ALA A 162 -15.75 10.11 10.65
C ALA A 162 -15.34 11.51 11.14
N SER A 163 -14.07 11.69 11.52
CA SER A 163 -13.52 12.97 11.97
C SER A 163 -13.60 14.02 10.86
N VAL A 164 -13.15 13.67 9.65
CA VAL A 164 -13.27 14.56 8.47
C VAL A 164 -14.74 14.88 8.17
N GLY A 165 -15.63 13.91 8.31
CA GLY A 165 -17.08 14.08 8.08
C GLY A 165 -17.76 15.09 9.01
N VAL A 166 -17.22 15.29 10.22
CA VAL A 166 -17.69 16.33 11.17
C VAL A 166 -16.89 17.63 11.08
N GLY A 167 -16.01 17.75 10.08
CA GLY A 167 -15.22 18.96 9.80
C GLY A 167 -13.89 19.04 10.55
N GLU A 168 -13.49 17.98 11.27
CA GLU A 168 -12.15 17.93 11.86
C GLU A 168 -11.08 17.74 10.78
N GLN A 169 -9.84 18.11 11.13
CA GLN A 169 -8.68 18.01 10.24
C GLN A 169 -7.58 17.17 10.91
N PRO A 170 -7.82 15.86 11.12
CA PRO A 170 -6.85 14.99 11.76
C PRO A 170 -5.54 14.97 10.96
N THR A 171 -4.41 15.05 11.68
CA THR A 171 -3.10 15.15 11.06
C THR A 171 -2.52 13.75 10.79
N TYR A 172 -2.48 13.37 9.52
CA TYR A 172 -1.79 12.17 9.05
C TYR A 172 -0.66 12.53 8.09
N SER A 173 0.35 11.65 8.00
CA SER A 173 1.42 11.83 7.02
C SER A 173 0.90 11.66 5.60
N GLU A 174 1.55 12.30 4.61
CA GLU A 174 1.23 12.07 3.19
C GLU A 174 1.30 10.59 2.82
N LYS A 175 2.27 9.86 3.37
CA LYS A 175 2.43 8.42 3.12
C LYS A 175 1.25 7.60 3.67
N ALA A 176 0.73 7.97 4.84
CA ALA A 176 -0.46 7.35 5.42
C ALA A 176 -1.71 7.61 4.57
N LEU A 177 -1.94 8.86 4.13
CA LEU A 177 -3.09 9.17 3.27
C LEU A 177 -3.01 8.45 1.91
N LEU A 178 -1.82 8.36 1.31
CA LEU A 178 -1.63 7.58 0.07
C LEU A 178 -1.79 6.06 0.29
N ALA A 179 -1.48 5.54 1.48
CA ALA A 179 -1.71 4.14 1.84
C ALA A 179 -3.20 3.85 2.05
N GLY A 180 -3.92 4.79 2.66
CA GLY A 180 -5.34 4.68 2.95
C GLY A 180 -6.26 4.88 1.75
N ASP A 181 -5.81 5.56 0.69
CA ASP A 181 -6.56 5.72 -0.57
C ASP A 181 -6.38 4.47 -1.46
N ILE A 182 -7.00 3.38 -1.05
CA ILE A 182 -6.82 2.05 -1.63
C ILE A 182 -7.45 1.98 -3.01
N ASN A 183 -8.66 2.52 -3.17
CA ASN A 183 -9.32 2.55 -4.47
C ASN A 183 -8.73 3.61 -5.42
N ASN A 184 -7.85 4.48 -4.90
CA ASN A 184 -7.12 5.50 -5.64
C ASN A 184 -8.02 6.58 -6.27
N ASP A 185 -9.13 6.91 -5.62
CA ASP A 185 -10.05 7.96 -6.04
C ASP A 185 -9.73 9.33 -5.43
N GLY A 186 -8.73 9.39 -4.55
CA GLY A 186 -8.27 10.61 -3.89
C GLY A 186 -8.98 10.92 -2.57
N ILE A 187 -9.87 10.04 -2.09
CA ILE A 187 -10.62 10.18 -0.85
C ILE A 187 -10.38 8.94 0.01
N VAL A 188 -9.87 9.15 1.22
CA VAL A 188 -9.72 8.06 2.20
C VAL A 188 -11.02 7.93 3.00
N ASP A 189 -11.78 6.86 2.77
CA ASP A 189 -13.07 6.64 3.42
C ASP A 189 -13.43 5.17 3.69
N ALA A 190 -14.69 4.94 4.08
CA ALA A 190 -15.20 3.61 4.43
C ALA A 190 -15.07 2.57 3.29
N ARG A 191 -14.96 2.99 2.03
CA ARG A 191 -14.74 2.08 0.88
C ARG A 191 -13.34 1.49 0.92
N ASP A 192 -12.36 2.25 1.37
CA ASP A 192 -10.99 1.77 1.56
C ASP A 192 -10.92 0.83 2.77
N ALA A 193 -11.55 1.20 3.88
CA ALA A 193 -11.65 0.32 5.05
C ALA A 193 -12.29 -1.03 4.69
N SER A 194 -13.37 -1.02 3.90
CA SER A 194 -14.03 -2.24 3.41
C SER A 194 -13.09 -3.09 2.53
N SER A 195 -12.22 -2.46 1.76
CA SER A 195 -11.22 -3.16 0.94
C SER A 195 -10.18 -3.85 1.82
N ILE A 196 -9.68 -3.19 2.87
CA ILE A 196 -8.77 -3.80 3.86
C ILE A 196 -9.43 -5.00 4.52
N LEU A 197 -10.69 -4.88 4.98
CA LEU A 197 -11.39 -6.00 5.60
C LEU A 197 -11.56 -7.18 4.64
N SER A 198 -11.80 -6.91 3.35
CA SER A 198 -11.86 -7.95 2.31
C SER A 198 -10.51 -8.63 2.11
N PHE A 199 -9.40 -7.89 2.15
CA PHE A 199 -8.04 -8.42 2.06
C PHE A 199 -7.69 -9.26 3.29
N VAL A 200 -7.95 -8.73 4.50
CA VAL A 200 -7.72 -9.40 5.78
C VAL A 200 -8.63 -10.60 5.97
N GLY A 201 -9.81 -10.63 5.34
CA GLY A 201 -10.72 -11.78 5.33
C GLY A 201 -10.43 -12.80 4.22
N GLY A 202 -9.43 -12.57 3.37
CA GLY A 202 -9.07 -13.45 2.27
C GLY A 202 -10.07 -13.48 1.11
N SER A 203 -10.98 -12.50 1.03
CA SER A 203 -11.92 -12.34 -0.09
C SER A 203 -11.25 -11.74 -1.32
N ILE A 204 -10.17 -10.97 -1.11
CA ILE A 204 -9.25 -10.53 -2.16
C ILE A 204 -7.82 -10.85 -1.72
N THR A 205 -6.92 -11.05 -2.69
CA THR A 205 -5.53 -11.44 -2.41
C THR A 205 -4.54 -10.27 -2.53
N HIS A 206 -4.98 -9.14 -3.07
CA HIS A 206 -4.24 -7.90 -3.25
C HIS A 206 -5.24 -6.77 -3.58
N PHE A 207 -4.82 -5.53 -3.46
CA PHE A 207 -5.55 -4.33 -3.88
C PHE A 207 -5.23 -3.94 -5.32
#